data_AF-A0A8T1UAI3-F1
#
_entry.id   AF-A0A8T1UAI3-F1
#
_cell.length_a   1.000
_cell.length_b   1.000
_cell.length_c   1.000
_cell.angle_alpha   90.00
_cell.angle_beta   90.00
_cell.angle_gamma   90.00
#
_symmetry.space_group_name_H-M   'P 1'
#
loop_
_entity.id
_entity.type
_entity.pdbx_description
1 polymer ?
#
loop_
_entity_poly.entity_id
_entity_poly.type
_entity_poly.pdbx_seq_one_letter_code
_entity_poly.pdbx_strand_id
1 'polypeptide(L)'
;MSTFKNASDDSVSYFQYRSKFHSSLVFEQACKNFWNLAHTKHRRQGREVYDRAKELDNTFAVKFRTVAQLQSTPGSLHQRLVVRRFVTDDHMVLVWRVFVEGEGPYSGMHANDSGWCRLRPRTNGTEAGTVMELCVYQAPMHFGFSPRNHRITVRNSCISAVLDLEPLTCIGAW
;
A
#
# COMPACT_ATOMS: atom_id res chain seq x y z
N MET A 1 9.55 -9.76 7.53
CA MET A 1 9.81 -9.25 6.17
C MET A 1 10.91 -10.11 5.57
N SER A 2 10.69 -10.69 4.40
CA SER A 2 11.62 -11.59 3.70
C SER A 2 12.24 -10.86 2.51
N THR A 3 13.49 -11.16 2.18
CA THR A 3 14.21 -10.56 1.05
C THR A 3 14.38 -11.59 -0.05
N PHE A 4 14.00 -11.26 -1.27
CA PHE A 4 14.17 -12.10 -2.45
C PHE A 4 15.19 -11.48 -3.39
N LYS A 5 16.07 -12.31 -3.95
CA LYS A 5 17.19 -11.88 -4.79
C LYS A 5 17.08 -12.46 -6.19
N ASN A 6 17.66 -11.78 -7.16
CA ASN A 6 17.78 -12.25 -8.54
C ASN A 6 18.83 -13.35 -8.61
N ALA A 7 18.53 -14.44 -9.31
CA ALA A 7 19.44 -15.58 -9.42
C ALA A 7 20.70 -15.28 -10.24
N SER A 8 20.65 -14.26 -11.11
CA SER A 8 21.72 -13.90 -12.03
C SER A 8 22.86 -13.11 -11.39
N ASP A 9 22.55 -12.22 -10.43
CA ASP A 9 23.51 -11.24 -9.91
C ASP A 9 23.43 -11.03 -8.38
N ASP A 10 22.63 -11.84 -7.67
CA ASP A 10 22.38 -11.73 -6.21
C ASP A 10 21.87 -10.35 -5.76
N SER A 11 21.44 -9.50 -6.70
CA SER A 11 20.82 -8.23 -6.39
C SER A 11 19.45 -8.44 -5.77
N VAL A 12 19.04 -7.55 -4.86
CA VAL A 12 17.70 -7.64 -4.27
C VAL A 12 16.67 -7.37 -5.37
N SER A 13 15.72 -8.29 -5.54
CA SER A 13 14.61 -8.19 -6.48
C SER A 13 13.41 -7.52 -5.83
N TYR A 14 12.99 -8.01 -4.66
CA TYR A 14 11.91 -7.43 -3.88
C TYR A 14 11.96 -7.85 -2.40
N PHE A 15 11.34 -7.05 -1.55
CA PHE A 15 11.01 -7.39 -0.18
C PHE A 15 9.57 -7.87 -0.10
N GLN A 16 9.33 -8.91 0.70
CA GLN A 16 7.99 -9.43 0.96
C GLN A 16 7.61 -9.23 2.43
N TYR A 17 6.45 -8.64 2.66
CA TYR A 17 5.83 -8.60 3.98
C TYR A 17 4.53 -9.41 3.96
N ARG A 18 4.37 -10.30 4.93
CA ARG A 18 3.18 -11.12 5.12
C ARG A 18 2.69 -10.95 6.54
N SER A 19 1.38 -10.78 6.70
CA SER A 19 0.75 -10.68 8.01
C SER A 19 -0.65 -11.28 7.99
N LYS A 20 -1.14 -11.62 9.18
CA LYS A 20 -2.50 -12.07 9.42
C LYS A 20 -3.04 -11.30 10.63
N PHE A 21 -4.21 -10.70 10.45
CA PHE A 21 -4.89 -9.89 11.45
C PHE A 21 -6.25 -10.49 11.76
N HIS A 22 -6.68 -10.34 13.01
CA HIS A 22 -8.01 -10.72 13.48
C HIS A 22 -8.72 -9.45 13.91
N SER A 23 -9.93 -9.22 13.38
CA SER A 23 -10.77 -8.09 13.71
C SER A 23 -12.09 -8.57 14.30
N SER A 24 -12.59 -7.85 15.30
CA SER A 24 -13.94 -8.01 15.83
C SER A 24 -15.02 -7.49 14.87
N LEU A 25 -14.64 -6.72 13.83
CA LEU A 25 -15.57 -6.26 12.82
C LEU A 25 -16.17 -7.45 12.06
N VAL A 26 -17.49 -7.43 11.90
CA VAL A 26 -18.20 -8.37 11.05
C VAL A 26 -17.79 -8.19 9.58
N PHE A 27 -17.85 -9.28 8.81
CA PHE A 27 -17.27 -9.37 7.47
C PHE A 27 -17.69 -8.25 6.53
N GLU A 28 -18.99 -7.93 6.46
CA GLU A 28 -19.50 -6.87 5.60
C GLU A 28 -18.93 -5.50 5.96
N GLN A 29 -18.90 -5.18 7.26
CA GLN A 29 -18.36 -3.91 7.76
C GLN A 29 -16.86 -3.80 7.52
N ALA A 30 -16.12 -4.89 7.76
CA ALA A 30 -14.70 -4.95 7.44
C ALA A 30 -14.48 -4.71 5.94
N CYS A 31 -15.26 -5.35 5.07
CA CYS A 31 -15.14 -5.17 3.62
C CYS A 31 -15.36 -3.72 3.18
N LYS A 32 -16.44 -3.10 3.68
CA LYS A 32 -16.76 -1.69 3.41
C LYS A 32 -15.63 -0.77 3.88
N ASN A 33 -15.11 -0.98 5.09
CA ASN A 33 -14.04 -0.17 5.66
C ASN A 33 -12.75 -0.28 4.85
N PHE A 34 -12.34 -1.49 4.47
CA PHE A 34 -11.14 -1.71 3.66
C PHE A 34 -11.25 -1.13 2.25
N TRP A 35 -12.43 -1.21 1.63
CA TRP A 35 -12.66 -0.54 0.35
C TRP A 35 -12.57 0.99 0.48
N ASN A 36 -13.16 1.54 1.53
CA ASN A 36 -13.13 2.99 1.78
C ASN A 36 -11.73 3.52 2.10
N LEU A 37 -10.86 2.69 2.69
CA LEU A 37 -9.47 3.04 3.01
C LEU A 37 -8.68 3.46 1.77
N ALA A 38 -8.91 2.80 0.63
CA ALA A 38 -8.31 3.19 -0.65
C ALA A 38 -8.73 4.62 -1.07
N HIS A 39 -9.94 5.04 -0.69
CA HIS A 39 -10.56 6.31 -1.07
C HIS A 39 -10.19 7.48 -0.15
N THR A 40 -9.66 7.22 1.05
CA THR A 40 -9.36 8.24 2.06
C THR A 40 -8.45 9.34 1.51
N LYS A 41 -8.74 10.59 1.87
CA LYS A 41 -8.13 11.80 1.28
C LYS A 41 -7.01 12.42 2.11
N HIS A 42 -6.67 11.86 3.27
CA HIS A 42 -5.73 12.50 4.19
C HIS A 42 -4.35 12.62 3.53
N ARG A 43 -3.75 13.83 3.61
CA ARG A 43 -2.36 14.13 3.21
C ARG A 43 -2.00 13.92 1.72
N ARG A 44 -2.95 14.20 0.80
CA ARG A 44 -2.76 13.98 -0.66
C ARG A 44 -2.91 15.29 -1.44
N GLN A 45 -1.81 16.01 -1.69
CA GLN A 45 -1.80 17.21 -2.54
C GLN A 45 -1.94 16.83 -4.02
N GLY A 46 -2.65 17.61 -4.83
CA GLY A 46 -2.80 17.33 -6.27
C GLY A 46 -3.48 15.98 -6.56
N ARG A 47 -4.42 15.58 -5.70
CA ARG A 47 -5.14 14.30 -5.82
C ARG A 47 -6.10 14.34 -7.02
N GLU A 48 -5.89 13.46 -7.98
CA GLU A 48 -6.76 13.29 -9.14
C GLU A 48 -7.18 11.82 -9.24
N VAL A 49 -8.49 11.57 -9.29
CA VAL A 49 -9.07 10.23 -9.48
C VAL A 49 -9.28 10.02 -10.97
N TYR A 50 -8.88 8.86 -11.49
CA TYR A 50 -9.05 8.55 -12.90
C TYR A 50 -10.50 8.11 -13.16
N ASP A 51 -11.26 8.92 -13.92
CA ASP A 51 -12.70 8.71 -14.11
C ASP A 51 -13.05 7.41 -14.85
N ARG A 52 -12.22 6.94 -15.78
CA ARG A 52 -12.42 5.62 -16.43
C ARG A 52 -12.37 4.44 -15.44
N ALA A 53 -11.74 4.59 -14.28
CA ALA A 53 -11.81 3.58 -13.24
C ALA A 53 -13.20 3.56 -12.56
N LYS A 54 -13.97 4.65 -12.61
CA LYS A 54 -15.36 4.69 -12.11
C LYS A 54 -16.32 3.86 -12.96
N GLU A 55 -16.00 3.66 -14.24
CA GLU A 55 -16.75 2.78 -15.15
C GLU A 55 -16.50 1.29 -14.85
N LEU A 56 -15.49 0.99 -14.02
CA LEU A 56 -15.16 -0.34 -13.52
C LEU A 56 -15.54 -0.38 -12.03
N ASP A 57 -16.78 -0.73 -11.69
CA ASP A 57 -17.37 -0.70 -10.32
C ASP A 57 -16.51 -1.24 -9.15
N ASN A 58 -15.47 -2.00 -9.46
CA ASN A 58 -14.56 -2.63 -8.52
C ASN A 58 -13.11 -2.16 -8.62
N THR A 59 -12.83 -1.07 -9.34
CA THR A 59 -11.49 -0.52 -9.53
C THR A 59 -11.43 0.93 -9.07
N PHE A 60 -10.38 1.28 -8.35
CA PHE A 60 -10.10 2.65 -7.95
C PHE A 60 -8.68 3.01 -8.38
N ALA A 61 -8.53 4.11 -9.10
CA ALA A 61 -7.24 4.61 -9.52
C ALA A 61 -7.10 6.09 -9.18
N VAL A 62 -5.97 6.47 -8.59
CA VAL A 62 -5.71 7.83 -8.13
C VAL A 62 -4.23 8.16 -8.29
N LYS A 63 -3.93 9.41 -8.64
CA LYS A 63 -2.60 10.00 -8.47
C LYS A 63 -2.64 11.10 -7.42
N PHE A 64 -1.56 11.25 -6.67
CA PHE A 64 -1.44 12.30 -5.64
C PHE A 64 0.03 12.51 -5.25
N ARG A 65 0.29 13.59 -4.50
CA ARG A 65 1.59 13.87 -3.89
C ARG A 65 1.53 13.75 -2.37
N THR A 66 2.61 13.25 -1.82
CA THR A 66 2.87 13.25 -0.37
C THR A 66 4.16 14.01 -0.10
N VAL A 67 4.16 14.87 0.93
CA VAL A 67 5.36 15.56 1.38
C VAL A 67 6.27 14.56 2.08
N ALA A 68 7.53 14.51 1.67
CA ALA A 68 8.58 13.74 2.32
C ALA A 68 9.68 14.70 2.78
N GLN A 69 10.25 14.45 3.96
CA GLN A 69 11.37 15.23 4.48
C GLN A 69 12.63 14.38 4.46
N LEU A 70 13.69 14.90 3.84
CA LEU A 70 15.04 14.33 3.90
C LEU A 70 15.97 15.36 4.51
N GLN A 71 16.54 15.06 5.68
CA GLN A 71 17.59 15.89 6.29
C GLN A 71 17.23 17.39 6.28
N SER A 72 16.00 17.71 6.70
CA SER A 72 15.46 19.09 6.75
C SER A 72 15.18 19.76 5.41
N THR A 73 15.39 19.09 4.28
CA THR A 73 14.97 19.57 2.96
C THR A 73 13.62 18.96 2.58
N PRO A 74 12.57 19.77 2.33
CA PRO A 74 11.30 19.26 1.86
C PRO A 74 11.43 18.76 0.41
N GLY A 75 10.90 17.57 0.15
CA GLY A 75 10.64 17.06 -1.18
C GLY A 75 9.23 16.48 -1.26
N SER A 76 8.86 16.00 -2.45
CA SER A 76 7.57 15.36 -2.67
C SER A 76 7.74 14.00 -3.34
N LEU A 77 6.80 13.11 -3.04
CA LEU A 77 6.66 11.81 -3.68
C LEU A 77 5.36 11.82 -4.48
N HIS A 78 5.47 11.72 -5.79
CA HIS A 78 4.33 11.57 -6.69
C HIS A 78 3.95 10.09 -6.76
N GLN A 79 2.75 9.75 -6.31
CA GLN A 79 2.25 8.39 -6.22
C GLN A 79 1.10 8.18 -7.20
N ARG A 80 1.08 7.01 -7.84
CA ARG A 80 -0.03 6.50 -8.65
C ARG A 80 -0.45 5.16 -8.09
N LEU A 81 -1.67 5.11 -7.55
CA LEU A 81 -2.26 3.92 -6.94
C LEU A 81 -3.37 3.40 -7.84
N VAL A 82 -3.35 2.09 -8.09
CA VAL A 82 -4.49 1.35 -8.65
C VAL A 82 -4.84 0.24 -7.67
N VAL A 83 -6.11 0.18 -7.28
CA VAL A 83 -6.68 -0.86 -6.43
C VAL A 83 -7.83 -1.51 -7.18
N ARG A 84 -7.95 -2.83 -7.08
CA ARG A 84 -9.12 -3.57 -7.54
C ARG A 84 -9.60 -4.50 -6.45
N ARG A 85 -10.92 -4.60 -6.26
CA ARG A 85 -11.55 -5.57 -5.36
C ARG A 85 -12.23 -6.70 -6.13
N PHE A 86 -12.31 -7.86 -5.50
CA PHE A 86 -13.10 -9.01 -5.91
C PHE A 86 -13.89 -9.46 -4.69
N VAL A 87 -15.20 -9.56 -4.81
CA VAL A 87 -16.11 -9.84 -3.67
C VAL A 87 -16.95 -11.06 -4.01
N THR A 88 -17.00 -12.00 -3.07
CA THR A 88 -17.95 -13.11 -2.99
C THR A 88 -18.70 -13.03 -1.65
N ASP A 89 -19.63 -13.95 -1.42
CA ASP A 89 -20.44 -13.97 -0.19
C ASP A 89 -19.60 -14.11 1.09
N ASP A 90 -18.44 -14.75 1.00
CA ASP A 90 -17.58 -15.14 2.12
C ASP A 90 -16.13 -14.65 2.00
N HIS A 91 -15.77 -13.99 0.90
CA HIS A 91 -14.43 -13.48 0.70
C HIS A 91 -14.43 -12.12 0.01
N MET A 92 -13.47 -11.28 0.40
CA MET A 92 -13.07 -10.14 -0.40
C MET A 92 -11.56 -10.16 -0.59
N VAL A 93 -11.11 -10.00 -1.82
CA VAL A 93 -9.71 -9.81 -2.16
C VAL A 93 -9.51 -8.41 -2.71
N LEU A 94 -8.62 -7.63 -2.11
CA LEU A 94 -8.09 -6.43 -2.74
C LEU A 94 -6.72 -6.75 -3.32
N VAL A 95 -6.47 -6.27 -4.52
CA VAL A 95 -5.15 -6.24 -5.14
C VAL A 95 -4.79 -4.79 -5.46
N TRP A 96 -3.53 -4.43 -5.32
CA TRP A 96 -3.08 -3.09 -5.66
C TRP A 96 -1.69 -3.06 -6.27
N ARG A 97 -1.42 -1.94 -6.95
CA ARG A 97 -0.11 -1.51 -7.37
C ARG A 97 0.06 -0.02 -7.13
N VAL A 98 1.21 0.36 -6.61
CA VAL A 98 1.61 1.74 -6.34
C VAL A 98 2.92 2.00 -7.05
N PHE A 99 2.94 3.04 -7.86
CA PHE A 99 4.16 3.55 -8.46
C PHE A 99 4.49 4.91 -7.85
N VAL A 100 5.73 5.09 -7.40
CA VAL A 100 6.19 6.28 -6.69
C VAL A 100 7.39 6.87 -7.40
N GLU A 101 7.33 8.17 -7.65
CA GLU A 101 8.41 8.97 -8.23
C GLU A 101 8.79 10.08 -7.24
N GLY A 102 10.09 10.28 -7.05
CA GLY A 102 10.61 11.39 -6.27
C GLY A 102 10.66 12.69 -7.06
N GLU A 103 10.31 13.79 -6.41
CA GLU A 103 10.39 15.15 -6.92
C GLU A 103 11.35 15.97 -6.03
N GLY A 104 11.88 17.07 -6.58
CA GLY A 104 12.83 17.94 -5.87
C GLY A 104 14.11 17.20 -5.49
N PRO A 105 14.51 17.14 -4.20
CA PRO A 105 15.69 16.41 -3.75
C PRO A 105 15.67 14.90 -4.07
N TYR A 106 14.49 14.34 -4.34
CA TYR A 106 14.32 12.93 -4.71
C TYR A 106 14.24 12.69 -6.22
N SER A 107 14.51 13.70 -7.05
CA SER A 107 14.41 13.57 -8.50
C SER A 107 15.28 12.41 -9.03
N GLY A 108 14.69 11.61 -9.92
CA GLY A 108 15.31 10.40 -10.46
C GLY A 108 15.12 9.15 -9.59
N MET A 109 14.59 9.26 -8.36
CA MET A 109 14.25 8.11 -7.53
C MET A 109 12.87 7.58 -7.91
N HIS A 110 12.73 6.27 -8.04
CA HIS A 110 11.43 5.63 -8.21
C HIS A 110 11.33 4.30 -7.48
N ALA A 111 10.11 3.95 -7.08
CA ALA A 111 9.78 2.69 -6.42
C ALA A 111 8.45 2.14 -6.94
N ASN A 112 8.28 0.83 -6.84
CA ASN A 112 7.05 0.15 -7.20
C ASN A 112 6.69 -0.86 -6.12
N ASP A 113 5.51 -0.69 -5.54
CA ASP A 113 4.94 -1.59 -4.54
C ASP A 113 3.70 -2.27 -5.13
N SER A 114 3.48 -3.52 -4.77
CA SER A 114 2.25 -4.23 -5.09
C SER A 114 1.84 -5.11 -3.92
N GLY A 115 0.61 -5.57 -3.92
CA GLY A 115 0.17 -6.45 -2.86
C GLY A 115 -1.26 -6.89 -3.02
N TRP A 116 -1.67 -7.71 -2.07
CA TRP A 116 -3.03 -8.14 -1.92
C TRP A 116 -3.38 -8.29 -0.44
N CYS A 117 -4.66 -8.13 -0.14
CA CYS A 117 -5.22 -8.59 1.11
C CYS A 117 -6.48 -9.42 0.85
N ARG A 118 -6.69 -10.42 1.70
CA ARG A 118 -7.86 -11.28 1.69
C ARG A 118 -8.59 -11.12 3.02
N LEU A 119 -9.86 -10.76 2.97
CA LEU A 119 -10.77 -10.75 4.09
C LEU A 119 -11.72 -11.93 3.98
N ARG A 120 -12.05 -12.54 5.12
CA ARG A 120 -13.05 -13.60 5.25
C ARG A 120 -13.67 -13.63 6.65
N PRO A 121 -14.91 -14.14 6.81
CA PRO A 121 -15.48 -14.39 8.12
C PRO A 121 -14.58 -15.30 8.99
N ARG A 122 -14.60 -15.06 10.29
CA ARG A 122 -14.03 -15.97 11.29
C ARG A 122 -15.01 -17.12 11.52
N THR A 123 -14.62 -18.33 11.14
CA THR A 123 -15.46 -19.54 11.23
C THR A 123 -15.32 -20.29 12.55
N ASN A 124 -14.23 -20.07 13.31
CA ASN A 124 -13.83 -20.93 14.43
C ASN A 124 -13.80 -20.14 15.75
N GLY A 125 -14.93 -19.60 16.20
CA GLY A 125 -15.05 -18.89 17.49
C GLY A 125 -16.49 -18.59 17.86
N THR A 126 -16.75 -18.34 19.14
CA THR A 126 -18.06 -17.94 19.68
C THR A 126 -18.48 -16.53 19.28
N GLU A 127 -17.53 -15.69 18.87
CA GLU A 127 -17.76 -14.30 18.48
C GLU A 127 -17.60 -14.10 16.98
N ALA A 128 -18.55 -13.39 16.37
CA ALA A 128 -18.45 -12.93 14.99
C ALA A 128 -17.21 -12.06 14.77
N GLY A 129 -16.61 -12.12 13.59
CA GLY A 129 -15.43 -11.33 13.27
C GLY A 129 -14.86 -11.64 11.88
N THR A 130 -13.76 -10.99 11.55
CA THR A 130 -13.10 -11.08 10.24
C THR A 130 -11.63 -11.44 10.40
N VAL A 131 -11.14 -12.34 9.56
CA VAL A 131 -9.72 -12.63 9.39
C VAL A 131 -9.24 -11.88 8.16
N MET A 132 -8.15 -11.13 8.29
CA MET A 132 -7.44 -10.53 7.17
C MET A 132 -6.07 -11.16 7.00
N GLU A 133 -5.73 -11.55 5.78
CA GLU A 133 -4.36 -11.87 5.38
C GLU A 133 -3.85 -10.79 4.44
N LEU A 134 -2.59 -10.39 4.61
CA LEU A 134 -1.93 -9.32 3.88
C LEU A 134 -0.62 -9.86 3.30
N CYS A 135 -0.40 -9.60 2.01
CA CYS A 135 0.89 -9.80 1.35
C CYS A 135 1.28 -8.56 0.57
N VAL A 136 2.52 -8.15 0.74
CA VAL A 136 3.10 -6.94 0.17
C VAL A 136 4.40 -7.32 -0.51
N TYR A 137 4.61 -6.78 -1.71
CA TYR A 137 5.86 -6.85 -2.46
C TYR A 137 6.36 -5.41 -2.67
N GLN A 138 7.62 -5.16 -2.30
CA GLN A 138 8.25 -3.85 -2.48
C GLN A 138 9.50 -4.00 -3.31
N ALA A 139 9.54 -3.38 -4.49
CA ALA A 139 10.76 -3.31 -5.27
C ALA A 139 11.75 -2.33 -4.60
N PRO A 140 13.07 -2.61 -4.60
CA PRO A 140 14.06 -1.65 -4.17
C PRO A 140 13.93 -0.34 -4.94
N MET A 141 14.20 0.77 -4.27
CA MET A 141 14.19 2.06 -4.91
C MET A 141 15.39 2.19 -5.87
N HIS A 142 15.13 2.59 -7.10
CA HIS A 142 16.15 2.76 -8.13
C HIS A 142 16.45 4.25 -8.35
N PHE A 143 17.71 4.57 -8.65
CA PHE A 143 18.14 5.90 -9.08
C PHE A 143 18.31 5.92 -10.60
N GLY A 144 17.66 6.86 -11.26
CA GLY A 144 17.74 7.05 -12.71
C GLY A 144 19.09 7.60 -13.20
N PHE A 145 19.89 8.26 -12.35
CA PHE A 145 21.23 8.78 -12.66
C PHE A 145 22.00 9.08 -11.35
N SER A 146 23.32 8.87 -11.30
CA SER A 146 24.22 9.20 -10.15
C SER A 146 25.43 10.01 -10.67
N PRO A 147 25.94 11.02 -9.92
CA PRO A 147 26.86 10.70 -8.83
C PRO A 147 26.61 11.52 -7.56
N ARG A 148 26.29 10.81 -6.47
CA ARG A 148 26.97 10.94 -5.17
C ARG A 148 26.46 9.85 -4.23
N ASN A 149 27.42 9.08 -3.70
CA ASN A 149 27.25 7.87 -2.87
C ASN A 149 26.46 8.11 -1.57
N HIS A 150 25.14 8.21 -1.66
CA HIS A 150 24.26 8.04 -0.51
C HIS A 150 23.27 6.92 -0.84
N ARG A 151 23.47 5.74 -0.23
CA ARG A 151 22.45 4.72 -0.14
C ARG A 151 21.37 5.25 0.80
N ILE A 152 20.45 6.05 0.26
CA ILE A 152 19.28 6.48 1.02
C ILE A 152 18.30 5.33 0.95
N THR A 153 18.29 4.52 2.00
CA THR A 153 17.16 3.63 2.29
C THR A 153 16.02 4.54 2.73
N VAL A 154 15.25 5.07 1.76
CA VAL A 154 13.96 5.70 2.09
C VAL A 154 13.07 4.56 2.55
N ARG A 155 13.03 4.35 3.87
CA ARG A 155 12.17 3.37 4.53
C ARG A 155 10.75 3.92 4.61
N ASN A 156 10.25 4.49 3.52
CA ASN A 156 8.85 4.82 3.39
C ASN A 156 8.21 3.59 2.75
N SER A 157 7.67 2.74 3.62
CA SER A 157 6.58 1.87 3.24
C SER A 157 5.52 2.75 2.58
N CYS A 158 5.42 2.75 1.24
CA CYS A 158 4.32 3.43 0.57
C CYS A 158 2.97 2.88 1.05
N ILE A 159 2.99 1.67 1.64
CA ILE A 159 1.87 1.04 2.34
C ILE A 159 1.50 1.71 3.66
N SER A 160 2.42 2.30 4.44
CA SER A 160 2.01 3.06 5.63
C SER A 160 1.24 4.32 5.25
N ALA A 161 1.52 4.91 4.09
CA ALA A 161 0.82 6.11 3.58
C ALA A 161 -0.42 5.79 2.72
N VAL A 162 -0.46 4.63 2.05
CA VAL A 162 -1.57 4.22 1.20
C VAL A 162 -2.66 3.51 2.00
N LEU A 163 -2.28 2.65 2.94
CA LEU A 163 -3.23 1.89 3.73
C LEU A 163 -3.40 2.43 5.13
N ASP A 164 -2.64 3.41 5.63
CA ASP A 164 -2.70 3.86 7.04
C ASP A 164 -2.98 2.64 7.93
N LEU A 165 -2.02 1.72 8.09
CA LEU A 165 -2.27 0.54 8.94
C LEU A 165 -2.10 0.87 10.44
N GLU A 166 -1.71 2.12 10.77
CA GLU A 166 -1.68 2.68 12.13
C GLU A 166 -3.05 2.66 12.87
N PRO A 167 -4.20 2.92 12.24
CA PRO A 167 -5.52 2.72 12.85
C PRO A 167 -5.86 1.24 13.06
N LEU A 168 -5.25 0.28 12.36
CA LEU A 168 -5.50 -1.15 12.66
C LEU A 168 -4.81 -1.58 13.96
N THR A 169 -3.78 -0.85 14.43
CA THR A 169 -3.28 -0.97 15.80
C THR A 169 -4.15 -0.23 16.82
N CYS A 170 -4.95 0.76 16.40
CA CYS A 170 -5.89 1.48 17.27
C CYS A 170 -7.32 0.93 17.28
N ILE A 171 -7.69 0.00 16.39
CA ILE A 171 -8.99 -0.71 16.45
C ILE A 171 -9.03 -1.75 17.59
N GLY A 172 -7.92 -1.93 18.31
CA GLY A 172 -7.86 -2.62 19.60
C GLY A 172 -7.89 -1.69 20.83
N ALA A 173 -8.23 -0.40 20.68
CA ALA A 173 -8.38 0.54 21.80
C ALA A 173 -9.79 1.16 21.81
N TRP A 174 -10.77 0.31 22.12
CA TRP A 174 -11.95 0.67 22.90
C TRP A 174 -12.13 -0.40 23.97
#